data_AF-A0AAW6BRD1-F1
#
_entry.id   AF-A0AAW6BRD1-F1
#
_cell.length_a   1.000
_cell.length_b   1.000
_cell.length_c   1.000
_cell.angle_alpha   90.00
_cell.angle_beta   90.00
_cell.angle_gamma   90.00
#
_symmetry.space_group_name_H-M   'P 1'
#
loop_
_entity.id
_entity.type
_entity.pdbx_description
1 polymer ?
#
loop_
_entity_poly.entity_id
_entity_poly.type
_entity_poly.pdbx_seq_one_letter_code
_entity_poly.pdbx_strand_id
1 'polypeptide(L)'
;MLNNFSRYALTASSVAPVCITLAFLAFINKNWLIFSLSISIAVISVLFCYFIIIQAIKYNPITIKNLESASPADKEITNYFLTYLFPLISGPTTFMNIKLAIFFYISLFFYIKHSSSYSFNPIVSVLFKYRFYEAEDDTGVSFVLMTKKPLLKAKIKGARVKKLTEHTYILCD
;
A
#
# COMPACT_ATOMS: atom_id res chain seq x y z
N MET A 1 15.68 -9.59 7.56
CA MET A 1 15.81 -8.11 7.72
C MET A 1 15.00 -7.29 6.69
N LEU A 2 14.72 -7.78 5.47
CA LEU A 2 13.85 -7.07 4.50
C LEU A 2 12.39 -6.87 4.99
N ASN A 3 11.89 -7.73 5.89
CA ASN A 3 10.47 -7.76 6.26
C ASN A 3 9.93 -6.41 6.76
N ASN A 4 10.73 -5.71 7.58
CA ASN A 4 10.35 -4.40 8.12
C ASN A 4 10.43 -3.29 7.05
N PHE A 5 11.47 -3.33 6.20
CA PHE A 5 11.62 -2.37 5.09
C PHE A 5 10.49 -2.51 4.06
N SER A 6 10.10 -3.74 3.72
CA SER A 6 8.95 -4.01 2.86
C SER A 6 7.66 -3.47 3.42
N ARG A 7 7.44 -3.63 4.74
CA ARG A 7 6.26 -3.05 5.40
C ARG A 7 6.27 -1.53 5.28
N TYR A 8 7.39 -0.87 5.59
CA TYR A 8 7.48 0.59 5.46
C TYR A 8 7.26 1.08 4.03
N ALA A 9 7.82 0.39 3.03
CA ALA A 9 7.68 0.77 1.62
C ALA A 9 6.23 0.62 1.12
N LEU A 10 5.54 -0.45 1.52
CA LEU A 10 4.13 -0.66 1.19
C LEU A 10 3.23 0.36 1.90
N THR A 11 3.49 0.65 3.18
CA THR A 11 2.75 1.69 3.91
C THR A 11 2.95 3.06 3.28
N ALA A 12 4.20 3.45 2.97
CA ALA A 12 4.50 4.73 2.35
C ALA A 12 3.75 4.92 1.02
N SER A 13 3.70 3.87 0.20
CA SER A 13 3.04 3.93 -1.11
C SER A 13 1.52 3.86 -1.01
N SER A 14 0.97 3.22 0.02
CA SER A 14 -0.46 3.34 0.34
C SER A 14 -0.84 4.75 0.82
N VAL A 15 0.09 5.52 1.40
CA VAL A 15 -0.13 6.92 1.82
C VAL A 15 0.06 7.92 0.67
N ALA A 16 0.87 7.57 -0.34
CA ALA A 16 1.25 8.48 -1.43
C ALA A 16 0.09 9.17 -2.18
N PRO A 17 -1.13 8.60 -2.34
CA PRO A 17 -2.25 9.32 -2.92
C PRO A 17 -2.64 10.61 -2.16
N VAL A 18 -2.41 10.69 -0.85
CA VAL A 18 -2.56 11.93 -0.06
C VAL A 18 -1.60 13.02 -0.54
N CYS A 19 -0.37 12.65 -0.89
CA CYS A 19 0.58 13.60 -1.43
C CYS A 19 0.13 14.14 -2.80
N ILE A 20 -0.60 13.34 -3.59
CA ILE A 20 -1.16 13.80 -4.86
C ILE A 20 -2.24 14.86 -4.62
N THR A 21 -3.13 14.66 -3.63
CA THR A 21 -4.14 15.67 -3.29
C THR A 21 -3.53 16.93 -2.69
N LEU A 22 -2.50 16.82 -1.86
CA LEU A 22 -1.73 17.96 -1.37
C LEU A 22 -1.03 18.73 -2.50
N ALA A 23 -0.43 18.02 -3.47
CA ALA A 23 0.20 18.64 -4.62
C ALA A 23 -0.84 19.40 -5.47
N PHE A 24 -1.99 18.80 -5.75
CA PHE A 24 -3.09 19.48 -6.46
C PHE A 24 -3.53 20.76 -5.74
N LEU A 25 -3.69 20.70 -4.42
CA LEU A 25 -4.06 21.86 -3.63
C LEU A 25 -2.98 22.96 -3.64
N ALA A 26 -1.71 22.58 -3.53
CA ALA A 26 -0.58 23.49 -3.59
C ALA A 26 -0.45 24.16 -4.97
N PHE A 27 -0.75 23.43 -6.05
CA PHE A 27 -0.79 23.98 -7.40
C PHE A 27 -1.86 25.08 -7.53
N ILE A 28 -3.08 24.85 -7.03
CA ILE A 28 -4.16 25.85 -7.03
C ILE A 28 -3.76 27.11 -6.25
N ASN A 29 -3.11 26.92 -5.10
CA ASN A 29 -2.65 28.02 -4.24
C ASN A 29 -1.30 28.63 -4.66
N LYS A 30 -0.75 28.23 -5.81
CA LYS A 30 0.56 28.68 -6.34
C LYS A 30 1.74 28.46 -5.37
N ASN A 31 1.62 27.51 -4.45
CA ASN A 31 2.68 27.15 -3.51
C ASN A 31 3.59 26.07 -4.10
N TRP A 32 4.57 26.49 -4.89
CA TRP A 32 5.50 25.60 -5.59
C TRP A 32 6.37 24.76 -4.66
N LEU A 33 6.64 25.24 -3.44
CA LEU A 33 7.42 24.50 -2.46
C LEU A 33 6.67 23.26 -1.97
N ILE A 34 5.40 23.42 -1.55
CA ILE A 34 4.59 22.27 -1.12
C ILE A 34 4.30 21.36 -2.31
N PHE A 35 4.00 21.93 -3.48
CA PHE A 35 3.79 21.15 -4.71
C PHE A 35 4.98 20.22 -5.01
N SER A 36 6.19 20.78 -5.10
CA SER A 36 7.40 20.01 -5.42
C SER A 36 7.73 18.98 -4.34
N LEU A 37 7.56 19.33 -3.07
CA LEU A 37 7.78 18.41 -1.95
C LEU A 37 6.80 17.23 -1.99
N SER A 38 5.50 17.50 -2.16
CA SER A 38 4.45 16.49 -2.20
C SER A 38 4.63 15.54 -3.39
N ILE A 39 4.92 16.06 -4.59
CA ILE A 39 5.22 15.22 -5.76
C ILE A 39 6.49 14.38 -5.54
N SER A 40 7.56 14.99 -5.00
CA SER A 40 8.81 14.26 -4.74
C SER A 40 8.61 13.10 -3.78
N ILE A 41 7.89 13.34 -2.67
CA ILE A 41 7.57 12.29 -1.69
C ILE A 41 6.73 11.17 -2.33
N ALA A 42 5.71 11.54 -3.11
CA ALA A 42 4.88 10.56 -3.81
C ALA A 42 5.72 9.68 -4.74
N VAL A 43 6.54 10.29 -5.61
CA VAL A 43 7.37 9.57 -6.58
C VAL A 43 8.40 8.68 -5.88
N ILE A 44 9.12 9.21 -4.89
CA ILE A 44 10.12 8.44 -4.13
C ILE A 44 9.46 7.23 -3.45
N SER A 45 8.28 7.44 -2.85
CA SER A 45 7.53 6.37 -2.18
C SER A 45 7.14 5.23 -3.14
N VAL A 46 6.67 5.58 -4.34
CA VAL A 46 6.30 4.59 -5.38
C VAL A 46 7.51 3.85 -5.90
N LEU A 47 8.60 4.55 -6.22
CA LEU A 47 9.84 3.95 -6.70
C LEU A 47 10.44 3.01 -5.65
N PHE A 48 10.44 3.43 -4.39
CA PHE A 48 10.93 2.62 -3.27
C PHE A 48 10.08 1.36 -3.07
N CYS A 49 8.75 1.48 -3.14
CA CYS A 49 7.86 0.32 -3.09
C CYS A 49 8.13 -0.67 -4.24
N TYR A 50 8.24 -0.17 -5.46
CA TYR A 50 8.54 -0.98 -6.63
C TYR A 50 9.86 -1.74 -6.49
N PHE A 51 10.91 -1.04 -6.06
CA PHE A 51 12.22 -1.63 -5.81
C PHE A 51 12.14 -2.78 -4.80
N ILE A 52 11.45 -2.58 -3.67
CA ILE A 52 11.32 -3.63 -2.66
C ILE A 52 10.52 -4.82 -3.16
N ILE A 53 9.44 -4.61 -3.93
CA ILE A 53 8.67 -5.71 -4.53
C ILE A 53 9.57 -6.54 -5.47
N ILE A 54 10.36 -5.89 -6.34
CA ILE A 54 11.29 -6.61 -7.22
C ILE A 54 12.33 -7.38 -6.43
N GLN A 55 12.94 -6.74 -5.43
CA GLN A 55 13.96 -7.39 -4.59
C GLN A 55 13.37 -8.60 -3.87
N ALA A 56 12.16 -8.50 -3.32
CA ALA A 56 11.48 -9.61 -2.67
C ALA A 56 11.18 -10.75 -3.65
N ILE A 57 10.69 -10.44 -4.86
CA ILE A 57 10.43 -11.45 -5.90
C ILE A 57 11.74 -12.13 -6.32
N LYS A 58 12.85 -11.40 -6.41
CA LYS A 58 14.14 -11.94 -6.87
C LYS A 58 14.83 -12.80 -5.80
N TYR A 59 14.89 -12.31 -4.56
CA TYR A 59 15.76 -12.90 -3.54
C TYR A 59 15.02 -13.73 -2.49
N ASN A 60 13.72 -13.53 -2.28
CA ASN A 60 13.03 -14.31 -1.24
C ASN A 60 12.76 -15.74 -1.72
N PRO A 61 12.92 -16.73 -0.83
CA PRO A 61 12.69 -18.13 -1.15
C PRO A 61 11.20 -18.38 -1.41
N ILE A 62 10.93 -19.39 -2.23
CA ILE A 62 9.56 -19.88 -2.44
C ILE A 62 9.16 -20.68 -1.20
N THR A 63 7.98 -20.40 -0.68
CA THR A 63 7.31 -21.14 0.39
C THR A 63 6.04 -21.73 -0.18
N ILE A 64 5.65 -22.90 0.33
CA ILE A 64 4.41 -23.56 -0.07
C ILE A 64 3.35 -23.26 1.00
N LYS A 65 2.18 -22.81 0.56
CA LYS A 65 1.01 -22.56 1.41
C LYS A 65 -0.21 -23.29 0.86
N ASN A 66 -1.00 -23.90 1.73
CA ASN A 66 -2.30 -24.44 1.36
C ASN A 66 -3.34 -23.39 1.70
N LEU A 67 -4.04 -22.87 0.69
CA LEU A 67 -5.10 -21.88 0.87
C LEU A 67 -6.43 -22.60 1.13
N GLU A 68 -7.06 -22.32 2.27
CA GLU A 68 -8.41 -22.77 2.60
C GLU A 68 -9.48 -21.78 2.17
N SER A 69 -9.15 -20.49 2.17
CA SER A 69 -10.01 -19.43 1.67
C SER A 69 -9.17 -18.35 1.00
N ALA A 70 -9.78 -17.67 0.04
CA ALA A 70 -9.23 -16.46 -0.57
C ALA A 70 -10.40 -15.60 -1.05
N SER A 71 -10.50 -14.38 -0.52
CA SER A 71 -11.54 -13.41 -0.87
C SER A 71 -10.91 -12.08 -1.26
N PRO A 72 -11.50 -11.31 -2.18
CA PRO A 72 -10.98 -9.98 -2.53
C PRO A 72 -10.86 -9.08 -1.30
N ALA A 73 -9.71 -8.41 -1.16
CA ALA A 73 -9.45 -7.48 -0.06
C ALA A 73 -10.09 -6.09 -0.31
N ASP A 74 -11.40 -6.07 -0.54
CA ASP A 74 -12.14 -4.86 -0.94
C ASP A 74 -12.67 -4.04 0.24
N LYS A 75 -12.52 -4.55 1.48
CA LYS A 75 -13.23 -4.07 2.68
C LYS A 75 -12.93 -2.62 3.09
N GLU A 76 -11.89 -1.98 2.53
CA GLU A 76 -11.42 -0.67 3.01
C GLU A 76 -11.30 0.43 1.95
N ILE A 77 -11.77 0.20 0.72
CA ILE A 77 -11.64 1.18 -0.38
C ILE A 77 -12.24 2.54 0.02
N THR A 78 -13.37 2.56 0.73
CA THR A 78 -14.03 3.78 1.20
C THR A 78 -13.16 4.56 2.21
N ASN A 79 -12.49 3.87 3.14
CA ASN A 79 -11.62 4.51 4.13
C ASN A 79 -10.38 5.13 3.48
N TYR A 80 -9.78 4.42 2.51
CA TYR A 80 -8.68 4.96 1.72
C TYR A 80 -9.12 6.17 0.90
N PHE A 81 -10.26 6.08 0.23
CA PHE A 81 -10.81 7.18 -0.55
C PHE A 81 -11.03 8.45 0.28
N LEU A 82 -11.71 8.32 1.43
CA LEU A 82 -11.97 9.44 2.33
C LEU A 82 -10.68 10.05 2.88
N THR A 83 -9.74 9.18 3.26
CA THR A 83 -8.41 9.60 3.73
C THR A 83 -7.65 10.41 2.69
N TYR A 84 -7.70 10.00 1.42
CA TYR A 84 -7.00 10.69 0.34
C TYR A 84 -7.63 12.04 0.01
N LEU A 85 -8.95 12.15 0.13
CA LEU A 85 -9.68 13.40 -0.08
C LEU A 85 -9.68 14.33 1.14
N PHE A 86 -9.27 13.85 2.31
CA PHE A 86 -9.30 14.64 3.54
C PHE A 86 -8.66 16.04 3.39
N PRO A 87 -7.47 16.20 2.75
CA PRO A 87 -6.88 17.52 2.54
C PRO A 87 -7.71 18.47 1.67
N LEU A 88 -8.56 17.93 0.80
CA LEU A 88 -9.44 18.71 -0.07
C LEU A 88 -10.66 19.23 0.70
N ILE A 89 -11.20 18.41 1.61
CA ILE A 89 -12.44 18.70 2.34
C ILE A 89 -12.18 19.62 3.55
N SER A 90 -11.00 19.54 4.16
CA SER A 90 -10.61 20.33 5.34
C SER A 90 -10.35 21.83 5.09
N GLY A 91 -10.53 22.29 3.86
CA GLY A 91 -10.28 23.67 3.43
C GLY A 91 -8.88 23.90 2.83
N PRO A 92 -8.78 24.76 1.80
CA PRO A 92 -7.59 24.86 0.95
C PRO A 92 -6.35 25.47 1.63
N THR A 93 -6.53 26.19 2.74
CA THR A 93 -5.46 26.95 3.40
C THR A 93 -4.80 26.18 4.55
N THR A 94 -5.52 25.26 5.20
CA THR A 94 -5.04 24.49 6.36
C THR A 94 -3.75 23.73 6.04
N PHE A 95 -3.72 23.08 4.89
CA PHE A 95 -2.59 22.27 4.43
C PHE A 95 -1.50 23.07 3.70
N MET A 96 -1.67 24.39 3.54
CA MET A 96 -0.60 25.26 3.03
C MET A 96 0.45 25.61 4.10
N ASN A 97 0.18 25.28 5.37
CA ASN A 97 1.20 25.29 6.40
C ASN A 97 2.00 23.97 6.34
N ILE A 98 3.27 24.07 5.98
CA ILE A 98 4.16 22.91 5.87
C ILE A 98 4.23 22.07 7.15
N LYS A 99 4.13 22.71 8.33
CA LYS A 99 4.16 22.00 9.63
C LYS A 99 2.93 21.11 9.78
N LEU A 100 1.76 21.60 9.39
CA LEU A 100 0.51 20.85 9.44
C LEU A 100 0.49 19.72 8.39
N ALA A 101 0.97 19.99 7.19
CA ALA A 101 1.08 18.97 6.13
C ALA A 101 2.02 17.83 6.53
N ILE A 102 3.19 18.14 7.09
CA ILE A 102 4.14 17.14 7.59
C ILE A 102 3.53 16.35 8.75
N PHE A 103 2.94 17.04 9.73
CA PHE A 103 2.31 16.39 10.88
C PHE A 103 1.24 15.40 10.42
N PHE A 104 0.33 15.83 9.55
CA PHE A 104 -0.72 14.98 9.00
C PHE A 104 -0.17 13.77 8.25
N TYR A 105 0.83 13.95 7.38
CA TYR A 105 1.46 12.85 6.65
C TYR A 105 2.07 11.82 7.60
N ILE A 106 2.80 12.28 8.63
CA ILE A 106 3.42 11.40 9.63
C ILE A 106 2.34 10.66 10.43
N SER A 107 1.31 11.35 10.91
CA SER A 107 0.18 10.74 11.62
C SER A 107 -0.50 9.66 10.77
N LEU A 108 -0.74 9.95 9.50
CA LEU A 108 -1.35 8.99 8.58
C LEU A 108 -0.48 7.76 8.35
N PHE A 109 0.82 7.98 8.15
CA PHE A 109 1.78 6.91 7.96
C PHE A 109 1.81 5.96 9.16
N PHE A 110 1.84 6.49 10.38
CA PHE A 110 1.80 5.66 11.59
C PHE A 110 0.46 4.96 11.77
N TYR A 111 -0.65 5.63 11.48
CA TYR A 111 -1.98 5.04 11.52
C TYR A 111 -2.07 3.82 10.60
N ILE A 112 -1.70 3.96 9.32
CA ILE A 112 -1.73 2.85 8.34
C ILE A 112 -0.70 1.78 8.69
N LYS A 113 0.47 2.15 9.22
CA LYS A 113 1.46 1.18 9.67
C LYS A 113 0.91 0.27 10.78
N HIS A 114 0.18 0.84 11.73
CA HIS A 114 -0.33 0.13 12.90
C HIS A 114 -1.70 -0.51 12.67
N SER A 115 -2.47 -0.05 11.67
CA SER A 115 -3.75 -0.66 11.37
C SER A 115 -3.56 -2.12 10.94
N SER A 116 -4.44 -2.99 11.46
CA SER A 116 -4.56 -4.39 11.03
C SER A 116 -5.16 -4.51 9.63
N SER A 117 -5.44 -3.39 8.96
CA SER A 117 -5.83 -3.29 7.56
C SER A 117 -4.60 -3.55 6.70
N TYR A 118 -4.19 -4.82 6.73
CA TYR A 118 -3.51 -5.57 5.71
C TYR A 118 -3.56 -4.88 4.34
N SER A 119 -2.56 -4.01 4.13
CA SER A 119 -2.69 -2.80 3.31
C SER A 119 -3.04 -3.11 1.87
N PHE A 120 -4.29 -2.80 1.51
CA PHE A 120 -4.61 -2.49 0.14
C PHE A 120 -3.74 -1.30 -0.28
N ASN A 121 -3.03 -1.47 -1.38
CA ASN A 121 -2.17 -0.43 -1.92
C ASN A 121 -2.68 -0.07 -3.32
N PRO A 122 -3.44 1.03 -3.46
CA PRO A 122 -4.04 1.41 -4.72
C PRO A 122 -2.99 1.67 -5.79
N ILE A 123 -1.80 2.16 -5.41
CA ILE A 123 -0.72 2.40 -6.36
C ILE A 123 -0.20 1.07 -6.91
N VAL A 124 0.06 0.10 -6.04
CA VAL A 124 0.51 -1.24 -6.47
C VAL A 124 -0.57 -1.94 -7.31
N SER A 125 -1.85 -1.72 -6.97
CA SER A 125 -2.99 -2.24 -7.73
C SER A 125 -3.09 -1.64 -9.13
N VAL A 126 -3.06 -0.30 -9.22
CA VAL A 126 -3.27 0.43 -10.48
C VAL A 126 -2.01 0.44 -11.35
N LEU A 127 -0.84 0.79 -10.79
CA LEU A 127 0.40 0.93 -11.56
C LEU A 127 1.07 -0.41 -11.85
N PHE A 128 1.07 -1.34 -10.88
CA PHE A 128 1.78 -2.62 -11.02
C PHE A 128 0.84 -3.80 -11.30
N LYS A 129 -0.48 -3.55 -11.41
CA LYS A 129 -1.52 -4.53 -11.78
C LYS A 129 -1.60 -5.73 -10.83
N TYR A 130 -1.25 -5.54 -9.57
CA TYR A 130 -1.44 -6.57 -8.55
C TYR A 130 -2.86 -6.53 -7.98
N ARG A 131 -3.42 -7.70 -7.71
CA ARG A 131 -4.69 -7.86 -7.02
C ARG A 131 -4.41 -8.35 -5.60
N PHE A 132 -5.22 -7.87 -4.66
CA PHE A 132 -5.07 -8.17 -3.24
C PHE A 132 -6.22 -9.08 -2.80
N TYR A 133 -5.88 -10.17 -2.12
CA TYR A 133 -6.81 -11.12 -1.55
C TYR A 133 -6.50 -11.31 -0.07
N GLU A 134 -7.52 -11.37 0.76
CA GLU A 134 -7.45 -11.88 2.12
C GLU A 134 -7.59 -13.40 2.04
N ALA A 135 -6.52 -14.10 2.39
CA ALA A 135 -6.43 -15.56 2.30
C ALA A 135 -6.13 -16.17 3.67
N GLU A 136 -6.63 -17.36 3.89
CA GLU A 136 -6.41 -18.14 5.12
C GLU A 136 -5.74 -19.45 4.75
N ASP A 137 -4.73 -19.86 5.52
CA ASP A 137 -4.07 -21.15 5.35
C ASP A 137 -4.70 -22.27 6.19
N ASP A 138 -4.22 -23.49 5.98
CA ASP A 138 -4.58 -24.70 6.72
C ASP A 138 -4.19 -24.67 8.21
N THR A 139 -3.50 -23.61 8.66
CA THR A 139 -3.21 -23.38 10.08
C THR A 139 -4.17 -22.39 10.74
N GLY A 140 -5.14 -21.85 9.98
CA GLY A 140 -6.07 -20.81 10.43
C GLY A 140 -5.47 -19.41 10.49
N VAL A 141 -4.28 -19.20 9.90
CA VAL A 141 -3.62 -17.90 9.89
C VAL A 141 -4.05 -17.13 8.64
N SER A 142 -4.66 -15.96 8.86
CA SER A 142 -5.02 -15.03 7.79
C SER A 142 -3.83 -14.17 7.34
N PHE A 143 -3.72 -13.94 6.03
CA PHE A 143 -2.69 -13.10 5.42
C PHE A 143 -3.17 -12.48 4.10
N VAL A 144 -2.42 -11.49 3.62
CA VAL A 144 -2.62 -10.88 2.30
C VAL A 144 -1.89 -11.67 1.24
N LEU A 145 -2.63 -12.11 0.24
CA LEU A 145 -2.08 -12.68 -0.97
C LEU A 145 -2.17 -11.67 -2.12
N MET A 146 -1.01 -11.35 -2.68
CA MET A 146 -0.86 -10.52 -3.88
C MET A 146 -0.72 -11.41 -5.11
N THR A 147 -1.51 -11.16 -6.14
CA THR A 147 -1.46 -11.93 -7.40
C THR A 147 -1.42 -11.00 -8.61
N LYS A 148 -0.81 -11.43 -9.72
CA LYS A 148 -0.92 -10.71 -11.00
C LYS A 148 -2.16 -11.11 -11.81
N LYS A 149 -2.62 -12.35 -11.61
CA LYS A 149 -3.81 -12.91 -12.27
C LYS A 149 -4.94 -13.06 -11.26
N PRO A 150 -6.21 -12.93 -11.70
CA PRO A 150 -7.34 -13.21 -10.83
C PRO A 150 -7.30 -14.64 -10.32
N LEU A 151 -7.60 -14.82 -9.03
CA LEU A 151 -7.83 -16.14 -8.47
C LEU A 151 -9.18 -16.67 -8.96
N LEU A 152 -9.16 -17.83 -9.62
CA LEU A 152 -10.38 -18.52 -10.07
C LEU A 152 -10.94 -19.50 -9.03
N LYS A 153 -10.12 -19.87 -8.04
CA LYS A 153 -10.46 -20.81 -6.97
C LYS A 153 -10.03 -20.21 -5.64
N ALA A 154 -10.92 -20.25 -4.65
CA ALA A 154 -10.61 -19.82 -3.28
C ALA A 154 -9.71 -20.82 -2.55
N LYS A 155 -9.78 -22.11 -2.91
CA LYS A 155 -8.97 -23.19 -2.33
C LYS A 155 -7.87 -23.62 -3.28
N ILE A 156 -6.62 -23.54 -2.82
CA ILE A 156 -5.44 -23.91 -3.61
C ILE A 156 -4.48 -24.71 -2.73
N LYS A 157 -4.26 -25.98 -3.06
CA LYS A 157 -3.23 -26.80 -2.40
C LYS A 157 -1.88 -26.54 -3.06
N GLY A 158 -0.83 -26.42 -2.25
CA GLY A 158 0.52 -26.28 -2.74
C GLY A 158 0.82 -24.93 -3.43
N ALA A 159 0.15 -23.85 -3.04
CA ALA A 159 0.37 -22.53 -3.64
C ALA A 159 1.82 -22.09 -3.40
N ARG A 160 2.56 -21.83 -4.47
CA ARG A 160 3.93 -21.32 -4.42
C ARG A 160 3.88 -19.82 -4.17
N VAL A 161 4.37 -19.39 -3.01
CA VAL A 161 4.34 -17.98 -2.61
C VAL A 161 5.72 -17.49 -2.20
N LYS A 162 5.99 -16.21 -2.41
CA LYS A 162 7.15 -15.53 -1.85
C LYS A 162 6.71 -14.55 -0.78
N LYS A 163 7.29 -14.63 0.40
CA LYS A 163 7.00 -13.71 1.51
C LYS A 163 7.45 -12.30 1.15
N LEU A 164 6.61 -11.29 1.33
CA LEU A 164 6.94 -9.87 1.12
C LEU A 164 7.08 -9.14 2.46
N THR A 165 6.11 -9.34 3.35
CA THR A 165 6.12 -8.87 4.74
C THR A 165 5.76 -10.03 5.69
N GLU A 166 5.59 -9.78 6.99
CA GLU A 166 5.11 -10.79 7.95
C GLU A 166 3.80 -11.46 7.54
N HIS A 167 2.87 -10.66 7.01
CA HIS A 167 1.51 -11.08 6.67
C HIS A 167 1.15 -10.82 5.20
N THR A 168 2.14 -10.60 4.33
CA THR A 168 1.90 -10.38 2.89
C THR A 168 2.78 -11.31 2.09
N TYR A 169 2.16 -12.01 1.15
CA TYR A 169 2.79 -12.99 0.26
C TYR A 169 2.42 -12.68 -1.19
N ILE A 170 3.33 -12.97 -2.12
CA ILE A 170 3.11 -12.84 -3.56
C ILE A 170 2.99 -14.25 -4.15
N LEU A 171 1.90 -14.53 -4.84
CA LEU A 171 1.71 -15.78 -5.57
C LEU A 171 2.66 -15.86 -6.79
N CYS A 172 3.39 -16.96 -6.88
CA CYS A 172 4.30 -17.27 -7.98
C CYS A 172 3.68 -18.39 -8.84
N ASP A 173 3.00 -17.99 -9.91
CA ASP A 173 2.51 -18.92 -10.95
C ASP A 173 3.67 -19.47 -11.78
#